data_AF-A0A7V4G732-F1
#
_entry.id   AF-A0A7V4G732-F1
#
_cell.length_a   1.000
_cell.length_b   1.000
_cell.length_c   1.000
_cell.angle_alpha   90.00
_cell.angle_beta   90.00
_cell.angle_gamma   90.00
#
_symmetry.space_group_name_H-M   'P 1'
#
loop_
_entity.id
_entity.type
_entity.pdbx_description
1 polymer ?
#
loop_
_entity_poly.entity_id
_entity_poly.type
_entity_poly.pdbx_seq_one_letter_code
_entity_poly.pdbx_strand_id
1 'polypeptide(L)'
;MTRLLFLFLGVLVLVPEAIPAPAAGPKALALREAAGLTPFTPPEKFLAGNFIADEMNPSFIYGPVQAFAASRKCPTTWLIEEGDKNRLSSATSPEAVVEYTLYLEEDCGDQIVYYVFVDQSGLTPQQWLEWRRRFHKSKAEPQFGATRDKLERACQDGCGVGGELRYVLHNGELRDQGPEEILRQELKFPPRYDLNRHQKLSN
;
A
#
# COMPACT_ATOMS: atom_id res chain seq x y z
N MET A 1 -46.18 -0.56 50.86
CA MET A 1 -44.90 0.16 50.71
C MET A 1 -44.16 -0.50 49.57
N THR A 2 -44.15 0.12 48.40
CA THR A 2 -43.56 -0.45 47.18
C THR A 2 -42.60 0.60 46.64
N ARG A 3 -41.30 0.32 46.66
CA ARG A 3 -40.30 1.12 45.94
C ARG A 3 -39.48 0.20 45.07
N LEU A 4 -39.70 0.37 43.76
CA LEU A 4 -39.00 -0.21 42.63
C LEU A 4 -37.48 0.00 42.77
N LEU A 5 -36.72 -1.09 42.65
CA LEU A 5 -35.28 -1.06 42.44
C LEU A 5 -35.05 -0.94 40.92
N PHE A 6 -34.55 0.21 40.45
CA PHE A 6 -34.07 0.36 39.07
C PHE A 6 -32.67 -0.26 38.98
N LEU A 7 -32.57 -1.45 38.41
CA LEU A 7 -31.29 -2.04 37.99
C LEU A 7 -30.89 -1.39 36.66
N PHE A 8 -29.86 -0.53 36.70
CA PHE A 8 -29.20 -0.03 35.50
C PHE A 8 -28.43 -1.19 34.83
N LEU A 9 -28.93 -1.62 33.68
CA LEU A 9 -28.26 -2.55 32.78
C LEU A 9 -27.16 -1.76 32.05
N GLY A 10 -25.93 -1.84 32.54
CA GLY A 10 -24.76 -1.27 31.87
C GLY A 10 -24.47 -2.01 30.57
N VAL A 11 -24.68 -1.33 29.44
CA VAL A 11 -24.26 -1.82 28.12
C VAL A 11 -22.73 -1.78 28.08
N LEU A 12 -22.11 -2.95 28.13
CA LEU A 12 -20.67 -3.13 27.96
C LEU A 12 -20.36 -2.84 26.47
N VAL A 13 -19.82 -1.67 26.18
CA VAL A 13 -19.27 -1.36 24.85
C VAL A 13 -18.00 -2.20 24.70
N LEU A 14 -18.07 -3.24 23.89
CA LEU A 14 -16.90 -3.99 23.45
C LEU A 14 -16.05 -3.06 22.58
N VAL A 15 -15.02 -2.48 23.17
CA VAL A 15 -13.93 -1.84 22.41
C VAL A 15 -13.24 -2.98 21.64
N PRO A 16 -13.12 -2.93 20.31
CA PRO A 16 -12.32 -3.91 19.59
C PRO A 16 -10.89 -3.81 20.11
N GLU A 17 -10.42 -4.87 20.77
CA GLU A 17 -9.03 -5.01 21.18
C GLU A 17 -8.17 -4.88 19.92
N ALA A 18 -7.31 -3.85 19.90
CA ALA A 18 -6.28 -3.74 18.88
C ALA A 18 -5.44 -5.02 18.94
N ILE A 19 -5.49 -5.82 17.87
CA ILE A 19 -4.65 -7.01 17.74
C ILE A 19 -3.21 -6.56 18.00
N PRO A 20 -2.52 -7.12 19.01
CA PRO A 20 -1.15 -6.72 19.29
C PRO A 20 -0.33 -6.99 18.03
N ALA A 21 0.28 -5.93 17.49
CA ALA A 21 1.23 -6.06 16.40
C ALA A 21 2.31 -7.08 16.83
N PRO A 22 2.75 -7.98 15.93
CA PRO A 22 3.87 -8.86 16.25
C PRO A 22 5.03 -8.03 16.79
N ALA A 23 5.60 -8.48 17.92
CA ALA A 23 6.68 -7.76 18.58
C ALA A 23 7.86 -7.62 17.60
N ALA A 24 8.13 -6.39 17.16
CA ALA A 24 9.25 -6.08 16.29
C ALA A 24 10.57 -6.30 17.04
N GLY A 25 11.56 -6.86 16.34
CA GLY A 25 12.92 -7.00 16.87
C GLY A 25 13.56 -5.64 17.17
N PRO A 26 14.61 -5.59 18.01
CA PRO A 26 15.27 -4.32 18.36
C PRO A 26 15.75 -3.52 17.16
N LYS A 27 16.21 -4.20 16.10
CA LYS A 27 16.63 -3.56 14.85
C LYS A 27 15.47 -2.90 14.11
N ALA A 28 14.33 -3.59 13.99
CA ALA A 28 13.12 -3.04 13.39
C ALA A 28 12.65 -1.80 14.17
N LEU A 29 12.63 -1.86 15.51
CA LEU A 29 12.25 -0.71 16.34
C LEU A 29 13.18 0.49 16.11
N ALA A 30 14.49 0.28 16.07
CA ALA A 30 15.45 1.36 15.82
C ALA A 30 15.27 2.00 14.43
N LEU A 31 15.02 1.18 13.39
CA LEU A 31 14.76 1.68 12.03
C LEU A 31 13.44 2.44 11.95
N ARG A 32 12.38 1.95 12.61
CA ARG A 32 11.09 2.65 12.70
C ARG A 32 11.23 4.01 13.36
N GLU A 33 11.96 4.08 14.49
CA GLU A 33 12.21 5.34 15.20
C GLU A 33 12.99 6.33 14.33
N ALA A 34 14.09 5.88 13.69
CA ALA A 34 14.90 6.72 12.83
C ALA A 34 14.14 7.28 11.62
N ALA A 35 13.18 6.52 11.09
CA ALA A 35 12.36 6.90 9.94
C ALA A 35 11.00 7.54 10.32
N GLY A 36 10.68 7.71 11.61
CA GLY A 36 9.38 8.25 12.05
C GLY A 36 8.18 7.38 11.66
N LEU A 37 8.36 6.06 11.60
CA LEU A 37 7.35 5.10 11.19
C LEU A 37 6.55 4.58 12.40
N THR A 38 5.23 4.56 12.24
CA THR A 38 4.30 4.05 13.26
C THR A 38 3.37 2.98 12.70
N PRO A 39 2.94 1.99 13.51
CA PRO A 39 1.95 1.02 13.08
C PRO A 39 0.68 1.66 12.53
N PHE A 40 0.19 1.08 11.42
CA PHE A 40 -0.98 1.56 10.71
C PHE A 40 -1.77 0.38 10.13
N THR A 41 -3.09 0.53 10.07
CA THR A 41 -3.96 -0.42 9.38
C THR A 41 -4.35 0.17 8.03
N PRO A 42 -3.81 -0.36 6.91
CA PRO A 42 -4.17 0.14 5.59
C PRO A 42 -5.67 -0.01 5.30
N PRO A 43 -6.27 0.90 4.50
CA PRO A 43 -7.64 0.74 4.06
C PRO A 43 -7.85 -0.54 3.26
N GLU A 44 -9.02 -1.17 3.41
CA GLU A 44 -9.36 -2.38 2.68
C GLU A 44 -9.27 -2.21 1.15
N LYS A 45 -9.62 -1.03 0.65
CA LYS A 45 -9.55 -0.72 -0.79
C LYS A 45 -8.12 -0.81 -1.34
N PHE A 46 -7.13 -0.42 -0.54
CA PHE A 46 -5.72 -0.56 -0.88
C PHE A 46 -5.29 -2.04 -0.82
N LEU A 47 -5.62 -2.74 0.26
CA LEU A 47 -5.26 -4.15 0.47
C LEU A 47 -5.82 -5.08 -0.61
N ALA A 48 -7.08 -4.86 -1.01
CA ALA A 48 -7.75 -5.62 -2.06
C ALA A 48 -7.30 -5.22 -3.48
N GLY A 49 -6.69 -4.04 -3.64
CA GLY A 49 -6.23 -3.52 -4.93
C GLY A 49 -5.01 -4.27 -5.46
N ASN A 50 -4.94 -4.45 -6.77
CA ASN A 50 -3.72 -4.91 -7.45
C ASN A 50 -2.66 -3.80 -7.42
N PHE A 51 -1.40 -4.13 -7.71
CA PHE A 51 -0.33 -3.13 -7.74
C PHE A 51 0.60 -3.21 -8.94
N ILE A 52 1.19 -2.07 -9.29
CA ILE A 52 2.31 -1.95 -10.24
C ILE A 52 3.63 -1.73 -9.49
N ALA A 53 4.76 -1.90 -10.18
CA ALA A 53 6.10 -1.85 -9.57
C ALA A 53 7.06 -0.92 -10.34
N ASP A 54 6.50 0.06 -11.04
CA ASP A 54 7.15 1.18 -11.73
C ASP A 54 6.05 2.20 -12.06
N GLU A 55 6.24 3.48 -11.75
CA GLU A 55 5.23 4.53 -12.03
C GLU A 55 5.16 4.91 -13.52
N MET A 56 6.30 4.95 -14.19
CA MET A 56 6.44 5.54 -15.52
C MET A 56 6.21 4.51 -16.61
N ASN A 57 6.74 3.29 -16.47
CA ASN A 57 6.62 2.25 -17.48
C ASN A 57 6.52 0.84 -16.86
N PRO A 58 5.45 0.55 -16.11
CA PRO A 58 5.23 -0.79 -15.60
C PRO A 58 4.99 -1.76 -16.75
N SER A 59 5.62 -2.93 -16.68
CA SER A 59 5.37 -4.02 -17.62
C SER A 59 4.22 -4.89 -17.15
N PHE A 60 4.01 -4.98 -15.83
CA PHE A 60 3.06 -5.90 -15.24
C PHE A 60 2.18 -5.25 -14.16
N ILE A 61 1.01 -5.82 -13.98
CA ILE A 61 0.20 -5.67 -12.77
C ILE A 61 0.32 -6.97 -11.97
N TYR A 62 0.63 -6.81 -10.69
CA TYR A 62 0.72 -7.88 -9.70
C TYR A 62 -0.60 -8.00 -8.94
N GLY A 63 -0.82 -9.15 -8.30
CA GLY A 63 -2.07 -9.41 -7.58
C GLY A 63 -2.35 -8.47 -6.40
N PRO A 64 -3.41 -8.74 -5.63
CA PRO A 64 -3.80 -7.91 -4.51
C PRO A 64 -2.64 -7.66 -3.53
N VAL A 65 -2.52 -6.43 -3.01
CA VAL A 65 -1.47 -6.07 -2.05
C VAL A 65 -1.48 -6.98 -0.83
N GLN A 66 -2.66 -7.36 -0.33
CA GLN A 66 -2.77 -8.31 0.78
C GLN A 66 -2.23 -9.71 0.45
N ALA A 67 -2.36 -10.16 -0.80
CA ALA A 67 -1.82 -11.45 -1.22
C ALA A 67 -0.29 -11.39 -1.30
N PHE A 68 0.27 -10.25 -1.71
CA PHE A 68 1.70 -10.01 -1.64
C PHE A 68 2.20 -10.01 -0.19
N ALA A 69 1.54 -9.29 0.72
CA ALA A 69 1.89 -9.27 2.14
C ALA A 69 1.82 -10.67 2.77
N ALA A 70 0.76 -11.43 2.48
CA ALA A 70 0.61 -12.80 2.95
C ALA A 70 1.65 -13.79 2.38
N SER A 71 2.28 -13.45 1.24
CA SER A 71 3.34 -14.28 0.63
C SER A 71 4.72 -14.07 1.26
N ARG A 72 4.87 -13.08 2.15
CA ARG A 72 6.13 -12.83 2.87
C ARG A 72 6.46 -14.02 3.78
N LYS A 73 7.76 -14.29 3.94
CA LYS A 73 8.24 -15.48 4.67
C LYS A 73 8.41 -15.20 6.15
N CYS A 74 8.62 -13.94 6.50
CA CYS A 74 8.79 -13.49 7.88
C CYS A 74 7.56 -12.67 8.33
N PRO A 75 7.37 -12.45 9.64
CA PRO A 75 6.30 -11.60 10.15
C PRO A 75 6.31 -10.22 9.50
N THR A 76 5.12 -9.73 9.16
CA THR A 76 4.96 -8.43 8.52
C THR A 76 4.19 -7.44 9.38
N THR A 77 4.55 -6.16 9.31
CA THR A 77 3.80 -5.06 9.93
C THR A 77 3.60 -3.94 8.92
N TRP A 78 2.38 -3.40 8.84
CA TRP A 78 2.10 -2.20 8.09
C TRP A 78 2.42 -0.95 8.92
N LEU A 79 3.14 -0.02 8.31
CA LEU A 79 3.57 1.21 8.93
C LEU A 79 3.27 2.41 8.03
N ILE A 80 3.21 3.58 8.63
CA ILE A 80 3.04 4.88 7.98
C ILE A 80 3.94 5.90 8.66
N GLU A 81 4.38 6.91 7.92
CA GLU A 81 5.01 8.10 8.50
C GLU A 81 4.00 8.89 9.34
N GLU A 82 4.43 9.40 10.49
CA GLU A 82 3.57 10.17 11.38
C GLU A 82 2.95 11.40 10.69
N GLY A 83 3.70 12.06 9.81
CA GLY A 83 3.20 13.19 9.00
C GLY A 83 2.04 12.81 8.07
N ASP A 84 2.14 11.66 7.41
CA ASP A 84 1.11 11.15 6.51
C ASP A 84 -0.14 10.72 7.29
N LYS A 85 0.03 10.08 8.44
CA LYS A 85 -1.08 9.74 9.35
C LYS A 85 -1.85 10.97 9.79
N ASN A 86 -1.14 12.04 10.16
CA ASN A 86 -1.75 13.30 10.57
C ASN A 86 -2.52 13.97 9.42
N ARG A 87 -1.95 13.94 8.21
CA ARG A 87 -2.60 14.46 7.00
C ARG A 87 -3.90 13.71 6.68
N LEU A 88 -3.91 12.38 6.80
CA LEU A 88 -5.11 11.56 6.63
C LEU A 88 -6.18 11.87 7.68
N SER A 89 -5.79 12.02 8.94
CA SER A 89 -6.74 12.38 10.01
C SER A 89 -7.34 13.78 9.86
N SER A 90 -6.65 14.67 9.14
CA SER A 90 -7.05 16.06 8.93
C SER A 90 -7.78 16.28 7.61
N ALA A 91 -7.99 15.24 6.80
CA ALA A 91 -8.71 15.33 5.54
C ALA A 91 -10.18 15.68 5.80
N THR A 92 -10.58 16.90 5.45
CA THR A 92 -11.90 17.48 5.74
C THR A 92 -12.98 17.10 4.72
N SER A 93 -12.63 16.45 3.62
CA SER A 93 -13.57 15.93 2.64
C SER A 93 -13.27 14.46 2.32
N PRO A 94 -14.28 13.56 2.37
CA PRO A 94 -14.17 12.18 1.91
C PRO A 94 -13.73 12.04 0.44
N GLU A 95 -13.85 13.11 -0.34
CA GLU A 95 -13.52 13.15 -1.77
C GLU A 95 -12.09 13.68 -2.04
N ALA A 96 -11.37 14.11 -1.01
CA ALA A 96 -10.02 14.61 -1.17
C ALA A 96 -9.09 13.44 -1.54
N VAL A 97 -8.59 13.45 -2.78
CA VAL A 97 -7.52 12.55 -3.21
C VAL A 97 -6.27 12.85 -2.37
N VAL A 98 -5.92 11.93 -1.48
CA VAL A 98 -4.67 11.96 -0.72
C VAL A 98 -3.86 10.76 -1.13
N GLU A 99 -2.79 11.00 -1.89
CA GLU A 99 -1.71 10.02 -2.06
C GLU A 99 -0.83 10.06 -0.81
N TYR A 100 -0.57 8.89 -0.22
CA TYR A 100 0.28 8.71 0.96
C TYR A 100 1.06 7.40 0.87
N THR A 101 2.12 7.32 1.64
CA THR A 101 3.07 6.21 1.59
C THR A 101 2.80 5.22 2.72
N LEU A 102 2.82 3.94 2.38
CA LEU A 102 2.68 2.83 3.30
C LEU A 102 3.89 1.92 3.20
N TYR A 103 4.35 1.46 4.36
CA TYR A 103 5.52 0.59 4.45
C TYR A 103 5.04 -0.79 4.91
N LEU A 104 5.24 -1.81 4.08
CA LEU A 104 5.17 -3.19 4.54
C LEU A 104 6.55 -3.57 5.06
N GLU A 105 6.72 -3.59 6.38
CA GLU A 105 7.92 -4.14 7.01
C GLU A 105 7.82 -5.67 7.03
N GLU A 106 8.87 -6.36 6.58
CA GLU A 106 9.12 -7.79 6.78
C GLU A 106 10.34 -7.92 7.70
N ASP A 107 10.10 -8.43 8.92
CA ASP A 107 11.13 -8.57 9.97
C ASP A 107 11.59 -10.03 10.06
N CYS A 108 12.77 -10.31 9.48
CA CYS A 108 13.43 -11.61 9.55
C CYS A 108 14.47 -11.68 10.68
N GLY A 109 14.39 -10.81 11.69
CA GLY A 109 15.30 -10.74 12.82
C GLY A 109 16.48 -9.80 12.56
N ASP A 110 17.52 -10.29 11.90
CA ASP A 110 18.72 -9.50 11.55
C ASP A 110 18.58 -8.77 10.22
N GLN A 111 17.57 -9.12 9.42
CA GLN A 111 17.25 -8.51 8.14
C GLN A 111 15.85 -7.90 8.18
N ILE A 112 15.79 -6.59 7.96
CA ILE A 112 14.54 -5.85 7.85
C ILE A 112 14.38 -5.42 6.40
N VAL A 113 13.27 -5.77 5.77
CA VAL A 113 12.93 -5.32 4.41
C VAL A 113 11.68 -4.45 4.48
N TYR A 114 11.72 -3.28 3.86
CA TYR A 114 10.53 -2.45 3.67
C TYR A 114 10.14 -2.47 2.20
N TYR A 115 8.91 -2.93 1.92
CA TYR A 115 8.28 -2.74 0.61
C TYR A 115 7.44 -1.48 0.69
N VAL A 116 7.86 -0.44 -0.03
CA VAL A 116 7.29 0.90 0.10
C VAL A 116 6.25 1.13 -0.97
N PHE A 117 5.00 1.16 -0.53
CA PHE A 117 3.83 1.33 -1.36
C PHE A 117 3.31 2.74 -1.30
N VAL A 118 2.64 3.12 -2.37
CA VAL A 118 1.86 4.35 -2.46
C VAL A 118 0.41 3.97 -2.65
N ASP A 119 -0.48 4.44 -1.77
CA ASP A 119 -1.91 4.21 -1.91
C ASP A 119 -2.50 5.10 -3.01
N GLN A 120 -3.06 4.45 -4.02
CA GLN A 120 -3.73 5.08 -5.16
C GLN A 120 -5.12 4.48 -5.37
N SER A 121 -5.62 3.70 -4.41
CA SER A 121 -6.87 2.95 -4.49
C SER A 121 -8.09 3.85 -4.66
N GLY A 122 -7.97 5.14 -4.29
CA GLY A 122 -8.98 6.17 -4.55
C GLY A 122 -9.08 6.64 -6.00
N LEU A 123 -8.13 6.29 -6.88
CA LEU A 123 -7.96 6.93 -8.18
C LEU A 123 -8.34 6.06 -9.36
N THR A 124 -9.04 6.66 -10.32
CA THR A 124 -9.04 6.17 -11.70
C THR A 124 -7.72 6.49 -12.40
N PRO A 125 -7.32 5.78 -13.47
CA PRO A 125 -6.11 6.11 -14.23
C PRO A 125 -6.07 7.57 -14.73
N GLN A 126 -7.21 8.12 -15.12
CA GLN A 126 -7.32 9.52 -15.54
C GLN A 126 -7.06 10.48 -14.37
N GLN A 127 -7.67 10.25 -13.20
CA GLN A 127 -7.41 11.06 -12.00
C GLN A 127 -5.96 10.91 -11.51
N TRP A 128 -5.38 9.73 -11.65
CA TRP A 128 -3.97 9.49 -11.39
C TRP A 128 -3.07 10.38 -12.27
N LEU A 129 -3.32 10.43 -13.59
CA LEU A 129 -2.58 11.31 -14.49
C LEU A 129 -2.79 12.80 -14.16
N GLU A 130 -4.01 13.21 -13.79
CA GLU A 130 -4.31 14.57 -13.35
C GLU A 130 -3.59 14.96 -12.07
N TRP A 131 -3.43 14.00 -11.14
CA TRP A 131 -2.60 14.21 -9.96
C TRP A 131 -1.14 14.47 -10.34
N ARG A 132 -0.57 13.67 -11.26
CA ARG A 132 0.81 13.87 -11.76
C ARG A 132 0.97 15.20 -12.47
N ARG A 133 -0.05 15.69 -13.20
CA ARG A 133 -0.03 17.03 -13.83
C ARG A 133 0.21 18.16 -12.82
N ARG A 134 -0.16 18.01 -11.54
CA ARG A 134 0.12 19.04 -10.51
C ARG A 134 1.62 19.24 -10.27
N PHE A 135 2.42 18.19 -10.42
CA PHE A 135 3.86 18.21 -10.16
C PHE A 135 4.68 18.29 -11.45
N HIS A 136 4.27 17.56 -12.49
CA HIS A 136 4.99 17.45 -13.76
C HIS A 136 4.50 18.44 -14.83
N LYS A 137 3.39 19.13 -14.61
CA LYS A 137 2.82 20.15 -15.51
C LYS A 137 2.67 19.59 -16.93
N SER A 138 3.21 20.29 -17.94
CA SER A 138 3.18 19.88 -19.35
C SER A 138 3.95 18.59 -19.65
N LYS A 139 4.81 18.11 -18.74
CA LYS A 139 5.55 16.85 -18.90
C LYS A 139 4.76 15.62 -18.49
N ALA A 140 3.60 15.78 -17.84
CA ALA A 140 2.84 14.64 -17.36
C ALA A 140 2.32 13.76 -18.50
N GLU A 141 1.73 14.34 -19.55
CA GLU A 141 1.20 13.56 -20.67
C GLU A 141 2.31 12.77 -21.39
N PRO A 142 3.44 13.40 -21.79
CA PRO A 142 4.51 12.66 -22.45
C PRO A 142 5.17 11.58 -21.58
N GLN A 143 5.20 11.76 -20.25
CA GLN A 143 5.85 10.82 -19.35
C GLN A 143 4.94 9.67 -18.91
N PHE A 144 3.66 9.95 -18.67
CA PHE A 144 2.75 9.02 -17.99
C PHE A 144 1.52 8.64 -18.83
N GLY A 145 1.27 9.30 -19.97
CA GLY A 145 0.08 9.08 -20.79
C GLY A 145 -0.04 7.64 -21.30
N ALA A 146 1.07 7.05 -21.77
CA ALA A 146 1.10 5.65 -22.19
C ALA A 146 0.77 4.69 -21.04
N THR A 147 1.22 4.99 -19.82
CA THR A 147 0.90 4.20 -18.64
C THR A 147 -0.54 4.36 -18.22
N ARG A 148 -1.11 5.57 -18.29
CA ARG A 148 -2.56 5.77 -18.12
C ARG A 148 -3.34 4.85 -19.06
N ASP A 149 -3.03 4.85 -20.37
CA ASP A 149 -3.77 4.05 -21.35
C ASP A 149 -3.73 2.55 -21.06
N LYS A 150 -2.54 2.04 -20.70
CA LYS A 150 -2.35 0.65 -20.27
C LYS A 150 -3.20 0.32 -19.05
N LEU A 151 -3.24 1.21 -18.05
CA LEU A 151 -4.02 1.03 -16.82
C LEU A 151 -5.52 1.14 -17.07
N GLU A 152 -5.98 2.02 -17.95
CA GLU A 152 -7.40 2.09 -18.36
C GLU A 152 -7.84 0.78 -18.99
N ARG A 153 -7.01 0.22 -19.88
CA ARG A 153 -7.31 -1.08 -20.48
C ARG A 153 -7.35 -2.20 -19.44
N ALA A 154 -6.37 -2.25 -18.55
CA ALA A 154 -6.36 -3.24 -17.48
C ALA A 154 -7.58 -3.12 -16.55
N CYS A 155 -8.04 -1.91 -16.25
CA CYS A 155 -9.28 -1.67 -15.50
C CYS A 155 -10.51 -2.26 -16.22
N GLN A 156 -10.63 -2.07 -17.54
CA GLN A 156 -11.71 -2.67 -18.34
C GLN A 156 -11.69 -4.19 -18.29
N ASP A 157 -10.50 -4.77 -18.21
CA ASP A 157 -10.32 -6.21 -18.09
C ASP A 157 -10.49 -6.71 -16.63
N GLY A 158 -10.80 -5.83 -15.66
CA GLY A 158 -11.01 -6.21 -14.26
C GLY A 158 -9.71 -6.40 -13.46
N CYS A 159 -8.60 -5.83 -13.94
CA CYS A 159 -7.28 -5.83 -13.31
C CYS A 159 -6.86 -4.43 -12.84
N GLY A 160 -7.82 -3.63 -12.35
CA GLY A 160 -7.55 -2.28 -11.85
C GLY A 160 -6.55 -2.26 -10.69
N VAL A 161 -5.82 -1.16 -10.58
CA VAL A 161 -4.72 -0.95 -9.63
C VAL A 161 -5.18 -0.11 -8.45
N GLY A 162 -4.73 -0.48 -7.24
CA GLY A 162 -4.93 0.31 -6.02
C GLY A 162 -3.64 0.71 -5.32
N GLY A 163 -2.48 0.23 -5.78
CA GLY A 163 -1.20 0.61 -5.20
C GLY A 163 -0.06 0.59 -6.19
N GLU A 164 1.03 1.26 -5.82
CA GLU A 164 2.30 1.25 -6.53
C GLU A 164 3.40 0.86 -5.54
N LEU A 165 4.14 -0.21 -5.81
CA LEU A 165 5.38 -0.50 -5.10
C LEU A 165 6.49 0.37 -5.71
N ARG A 166 6.83 1.45 -5.02
CA ARG A 166 7.72 2.50 -5.56
C ARG A 166 9.20 2.18 -5.35
N TYR A 167 9.55 1.59 -4.20
CA TYR A 167 10.90 1.11 -3.91
C TYR A 167 10.92 0.05 -2.82
N VAL A 168 12.06 -0.63 -2.69
CA VAL A 168 12.33 -1.60 -1.64
C VAL A 168 13.55 -1.13 -0.85
N LEU A 169 13.45 -1.11 0.47
CA LEU A 169 14.56 -0.81 1.37
C LEU A 169 15.02 -2.10 2.05
N HIS A 170 16.33 -2.28 2.22
CA HIS A 170 16.91 -3.33 3.02
C HIS A 170 17.74 -2.70 4.15
N ASN A 171 17.35 -3.00 5.39
CA ASN A 171 17.91 -2.40 6.60
C ASN A 171 17.91 -0.85 6.58
N GLY A 172 16.87 -0.26 5.99
CA GLY A 172 16.73 1.19 5.83
C GLY A 172 17.42 1.79 4.61
N GLU A 173 18.19 1.01 3.86
CA GLU A 173 18.90 1.47 2.67
C GLU A 173 18.16 1.09 1.38
N LEU A 174 18.14 1.99 0.40
CA LEU A 174 17.51 1.74 -0.89
C LEU A 174 18.22 0.60 -1.64
N ARG A 175 17.45 -0.34 -2.18
CA ARG A 175 17.96 -1.38 -3.08
C ARG A 175 18.27 -0.80 -4.46
N ASP A 176 19.39 -1.22 -5.04
CA ASP A 176 19.77 -0.83 -6.41
C ASP A 176 18.83 -1.43 -7.47
N GLN A 177 18.27 -2.61 -7.20
CA GLN A 177 17.34 -3.27 -8.11
C GLN A 177 15.97 -2.58 -8.10
N GLY A 178 15.37 -2.43 -9.28
CA GLY A 178 14.01 -1.92 -9.41
C GLY A 178 12.98 -2.87 -8.78
N PRO A 179 11.84 -2.37 -8.27
CA PRO A 179 10.83 -3.22 -7.64
C PRO A 179 10.28 -4.33 -8.54
N GLU A 180 10.06 -4.05 -9.83
CA GLU A 180 9.59 -5.07 -10.79
C GLU A 180 10.61 -6.21 -10.97
N GLU A 181 11.90 -5.90 -10.92
CA GLU A 181 12.98 -6.88 -10.96
C GLU A 181 13.01 -7.75 -9.69
N ILE A 182 12.94 -7.12 -8.52
CA ILE A 182 12.88 -7.82 -7.23
C ILE A 182 11.69 -8.78 -7.18
N LEU A 183 10.50 -8.33 -7.60
CA LEU A 183 9.29 -9.15 -7.63
C LEU A 183 9.47 -10.39 -8.50
N ARG A 184 10.03 -10.23 -9.70
CA ARG A 184 10.16 -11.33 -10.67
C ARG A 184 11.29 -12.29 -10.36
N GLN A 185 12.47 -11.77 -10.04
CA GLN A 185 13.69 -12.57 -9.98
C GLN A 185 13.92 -13.15 -8.59
N GLU A 186 13.81 -12.31 -7.55
CA GLU A 186 14.12 -12.70 -6.17
C GLU A 186 12.91 -13.32 -5.49
N LEU A 187 11.80 -12.60 -5.50
CA LEU A 187 10.58 -13.01 -4.80
C LEU A 187 9.77 -14.03 -5.59
N LYS A 188 9.96 -14.06 -6.91
CA LYS A 188 9.19 -14.89 -7.86
C LYS A 188 7.68 -14.73 -7.65
N PHE A 189 7.24 -13.52 -7.32
CA PHE A 189 5.83 -13.18 -7.14
C PHE A 189 5.20 -13.01 -8.53
N PRO A 190 4.26 -13.89 -8.94
CA PRO A 190 3.82 -13.92 -10.34
C PRO A 190 2.94 -12.70 -10.66
N PRO A 191 3.16 -12.04 -11.81
CA PRO A 191 2.25 -11.02 -12.30
C PRO A 191 0.92 -11.65 -12.73
N ARG A 192 -0.17 -10.88 -12.68
CA ARG A 192 -1.50 -11.31 -13.11
C ARG A 192 -1.93 -10.76 -14.46
N TYR A 193 -1.27 -9.69 -14.92
CA TYR A 193 -1.59 -9.03 -16.17
C TYR A 193 -0.32 -8.43 -16.78
N ASP A 194 -0.17 -8.60 -18.08
CA ASP A 194 0.90 -8.01 -18.89
C ASP A 194 0.37 -6.73 -19.53
N LEU A 195 0.90 -5.59 -19.11
CA LEU A 195 0.50 -4.26 -19.58
C LEU A 195 0.99 -3.97 -20.99
N ASN A 196 2.06 -4.61 -21.45
CA ASN A 196 2.57 -4.42 -22.80
C ASN A 196 1.77 -5.25 -23.83
N ARG A 197 1.23 -6.40 -23.40
CA ARG A 197 0.44 -7.31 -24.22
C ARG A 197 -1.08 -7.13 -24.05
N HIS A 198 -1.51 -6.32 -23.10
CA HIS A 198 -2.91 -6.14 -22.70
C HIS A 198 -3.62 -7.48 -22.43
N GLN A 199 -2.99 -8.32 -21.62
CA GLN A 199 -3.44 -9.70 -21.43
C GLN A 199 -3.35 -10.15 -19.98
N LYS A 200 -4.41 -10.79 -19.49
CA LYS A 200 -4.38 -11.55 -18.24
C LYS A 200 -3.45 -12.74 -18.36
N LEU A 201 -2.58 -12.89 -17.37
CA LEU A 201 -1.68 -14.03 -17.26
C LEU A 201 -2.36 -15.11 -16.44
N SER A 202 -2.31 -16.34 -16.95
CA SER A 202 -2.77 -17.52 -16.22
C SER A 202 -1.73 -17.87 -15.17
N ASN A 203 -2.14 -17.90 -13.91
CA ASN A 203 -1.36 -18.47 -12.82
C ASN A 203 -1.77 -19.93 -12.58
#